data_AF-A0A496VIT9-F1
#
_entry.id   AF-A0A496VIT9-F1
#
_cell.length_a   1.000
_cell.length_b   1.000
_cell.length_c   1.000
_cell.angle_alpha   90.00
_cell.angle_beta   90.00
_cell.angle_gamma   90.00
#
_symmetry.space_group_name_H-M   'P 1'
#
loop_
_entity.id
_entity.type
_entity.pdbx_description
1 polymer ?
#
loop_
_entity_poly.entity_id
_entity_poly.type
_entity_poly.pdbx_seq_one_letter_code
_entity_poly.pdbx_strand_id
1 'polypeptide(L)'
;MLKQQKVLKNGRVSQEEIEDIVSTALQSLKTLMVDYETPIEIRLQVALKIFEIFGTSELVNSKEDCVKRVIEKNAHGIETNANRLSHVETLLELISQQKSHFNFHQETLSSGKVRIIPHSDEK
;
A
#
# COMPACT_ATOMS: atom_id res chain seq x y z
N MET A 1 35.84 4.89 -33.81
CA MET A 1 34.80 4.39 -34.73
C MET A 1 33.55 4.09 -33.93
N LEU A 2 32.49 4.86 -34.10
CA LEU A 2 31.18 4.60 -33.49
C LEU A 2 30.55 3.43 -34.24
N LYS A 3 30.48 2.25 -33.60
CA LYS A 3 29.72 1.11 -34.14
C LYS A 3 28.25 1.52 -34.14
N GLN A 4 27.68 1.78 -35.31
CA GLN A 4 26.24 1.93 -35.47
C GLN A 4 25.59 0.60 -35.09
N GLN A 5 24.86 0.60 -33.97
CA GLN A 5 24.05 -0.52 -33.55
C GLN A 5 22.91 -0.64 -34.55
N LYS A 6 22.94 -1.71 -35.36
CA LYS A 6 22.01 -1.91 -36.46
C LYS A 6 20.70 -2.45 -35.88
N VAL A 7 19.84 -1.55 -35.40
CA VAL A 7 18.56 -1.83 -34.69
C VAL A 7 17.56 -2.65 -35.54
N LEU A 8 17.84 -2.84 -36.83
CA LEU A 8 16.96 -3.54 -37.76
C LEU A 8 17.72 -4.66 -38.47
N LYS A 9 17.32 -5.92 -38.23
CA LYS A 9 17.66 -7.07 -39.08
C LYS A 9 16.52 -7.24 -40.10
N ASN A 10 16.82 -7.07 -41.38
CA ASN A 10 15.85 -7.18 -42.49
C ASN A 10 14.63 -6.23 -42.38
N GLY A 11 14.84 -5.02 -41.87
CA GLY A 11 13.76 -4.03 -41.70
C GLY A 11 12.80 -4.35 -40.54
N ARG A 12 13.13 -5.34 -39.71
CA ARG A 12 12.40 -5.69 -38.49
C ARG A 12 13.35 -5.60 -37.30
N VAL A 13 12.84 -5.17 -36.15
CA VAL A 13 13.56 -5.27 -34.88
C VAL A 13 13.76 -6.75 -34.57
N SER A 14 14.95 -7.13 -34.11
CA SER A 14 15.19 -8.53 -33.76
C SER A 14 14.45 -8.90 -32.48
N GLN A 15 14.03 -10.17 -32.37
CA GLN A 15 13.32 -10.67 -31.18
C GLN A 15 14.17 -10.48 -29.90
N GLU A 16 15.48 -10.68 -30.02
CA GLU A 16 16.47 -10.47 -28.96
C GLU A 16 16.44 -9.02 -28.44
N GLU A 17 16.39 -8.02 -29.32
CA GLU A 17 16.30 -6.61 -28.92
C GLU A 17 14.96 -6.29 -28.24
N ILE A 18 13.86 -6.92 -28.67
CA ILE A 18 12.55 -6.76 -28.02
C ILE A 18 12.60 -7.34 -26.60
N GLU A 19 13.19 -8.53 -26.43
CA GLU A 19 13.34 -9.18 -25.12
C GLU A 19 14.21 -8.35 -24.16
N ASP A 20 15.30 -7.77 -24.66
CA ASP A 20 16.15 -6.86 -23.89
C ASP A 20 15.40 -5.61 -23.42
N ILE A 21 14.60 -5.01 -24.29
CA ILE A 21 13.77 -3.84 -23.97
C ILE A 21 12.73 -4.20 -22.90
N VAL A 22 12.05 -5.35 -23.05
CA VAL A 22 11.06 -5.84 -22.08
C VAL A 22 11.72 -6.08 -20.72
N SER A 23 12.87 -6.75 -20.70
CA SER A 23 13.63 -7.01 -19.48
C SER A 23 14.02 -5.71 -18.77
N THR A 24 14.51 -4.73 -19.52
CA THR A 24 14.87 -3.41 -19.01
C THR A 24 13.67 -2.67 -18.44
N ALA A 25 12.53 -2.69 -19.13
CA ALA A 25 11.29 -2.08 -18.67
C ALA A 25 10.79 -2.72 -17.35
N LEU A 26 10.83 -4.05 -17.25
CA LEU A 26 10.42 -4.76 -16.04
C LEU A 26 11.35 -4.50 -14.85
N GLN A 27 12.66 -4.40 -15.07
CA GLN A 27 13.61 -4.02 -14.01
C GLN A 27 13.40 -2.57 -13.54
N SER A 28 13.12 -1.67 -14.49
CA SER A 28 12.80 -0.28 -14.18
C SER A 28 11.51 -0.19 -13.36
N LEU A 29 10.49 -0.98 -13.73
CA LEU A 29 9.24 -1.08 -12.98
C LEU A 29 9.45 -1.63 -11.57
N LYS A 30 10.27 -2.69 -11.42
CA LYS A 30 10.59 -3.26 -10.11
C LYS A 30 11.24 -2.22 -9.19
N THR A 31 12.18 -1.44 -9.73
CA THR A 31 12.84 -0.35 -9.00
C THR A 31 11.84 0.73 -8.62
N LEU A 32 10.95 1.10 -9.54
CA LEU A 32 9.89 2.07 -9.29
C LEU A 32 8.90 1.59 -8.21
N MET A 33 8.58 0.30 -8.13
CA MET A 33 7.60 -0.22 -7.15
C MET A 33 8.10 -0.10 -5.71
N VAL A 34 9.41 -0.14 -5.48
CA VAL A 34 10.01 -0.02 -4.15
C VAL A 34 10.38 1.42 -3.78
N ASP A 35 10.21 2.37 -4.70
CA ASP A 35 10.40 3.79 -4.41
C ASP A 35 9.17 4.36 -3.69
N TYR A 36 9.35 4.78 -2.43
CA TYR A 36 8.31 5.36 -1.60
C TYR A 36 8.15 6.87 -1.79
N GLU A 37 9.09 7.55 -2.46
CA GLU A 37 8.96 8.96 -2.80
C GLU A 37 7.97 9.17 -3.95
N THR A 38 7.91 8.22 -4.89
CA THR A 38 6.90 8.25 -5.95
C THR A 38 5.51 7.87 -5.43
N PRO A 39 4.46 8.68 -5.68
CA PRO A 39 3.09 8.34 -5.32
C PRO A 39 2.65 6.99 -5.91
N ILE A 40 1.90 6.21 -5.10
CA ILE A 40 1.47 4.86 -5.48
C ILE A 40 0.62 4.84 -6.77
N GLU A 41 -0.18 5.89 -6.99
CA GLU A 41 -0.96 6.10 -8.22
C GLU A 41 -0.07 6.09 -9.47
N ILE A 42 1.03 6.85 -9.46
CA ILE A 42 1.95 6.96 -10.59
C ILE A 42 2.67 5.63 -10.83
N ARG A 43 3.11 4.97 -9.75
CA ARG A 43 3.71 3.65 -9.80
C ARG A 43 2.80 2.64 -10.50
N LEU A 44 1.53 2.58 -10.09
CA LEU A 44 0.54 1.68 -10.69
C LEU A 44 0.22 2.06 -12.14
N GLN A 45 0.09 3.34 -12.47
CA GLN A 45 -0.15 3.78 -13.85
C GLN A 45 0.99 3.37 -14.80
N VAL A 46 2.25 3.49 -14.36
CA VAL A 46 3.40 3.02 -15.14
C VAL A 46 3.39 1.50 -15.30
N ALA A 47 3.06 0.76 -14.24
CA ALA A 47 2.93 -0.69 -14.29
C ALA A 47 1.91 -1.13 -15.36
N LEU A 48 0.72 -0.54 -15.32
CA LEU A 48 -0.37 -0.84 -16.24
C LEU A 48 0.01 -0.54 -17.69
N LYS A 49 0.65 0.60 -17.96
CA LYS A 49 1.12 0.95 -19.32
C LYS A 49 2.16 -0.04 -19.85
N ILE A 50 3.10 -0.50 -19.01
CA ILE A 50 4.09 -1.51 -19.41
C ILE A 50 3.38 -2.83 -19.76
N PHE A 51 2.39 -3.24 -18.96
CA PHE A 51 1.60 -4.43 -19.26
C PHE A 51 0.73 -4.27 -20.51
N GLU A 52 0.22 -3.08 -20.82
CA GLU A 52 -0.52 -2.82 -22.06
C GLU A 52 0.38 -2.94 -23.30
N ILE A 53 1.57 -2.34 -23.23
CA ILE A 53 2.54 -2.30 -24.36
C ILE A 53 3.10 -3.70 -24.66
N PHE A 54 3.45 -4.48 -23.63
CA PHE A 54 4.14 -5.76 -23.81
C PHE A 54 3.29 -7.00 -23.51
N GLY A 55 2.09 -6.81 -22.95
CA GLY A 55 1.19 -7.90 -22.57
C GLY A 55 0.25 -8.38 -23.68
N THR A 56 0.28 -7.74 -24.86
CA THR A 56 -0.59 -8.10 -25.99
C THR A 56 0.04 -9.20 -26.86
N SER A 57 -0.14 -10.44 -26.42
CA SER A 57 -0.09 -11.62 -27.29
C SER A 57 -1.25 -12.53 -26.87
N GLU A 58 -1.98 -13.04 -27.86
CA GLU A 58 -3.26 -13.80 -27.93
C GLU A 58 -3.54 -14.92 -26.88
N LEU A 59 -2.82 -14.98 -25.77
CA LEU A 59 -3.01 -15.83 -24.58
C LEU A 59 -3.67 -15.08 -23.39
N VAL A 60 -4.36 -13.98 -23.68
CA VAL A 60 -4.73 -12.91 -22.73
C VAL A 60 -5.75 -13.35 -21.65
N ASN A 61 -6.52 -14.41 -21.89
CA ASN A 61 -7.54 -14.87 -20.94
C ASN A 61 -6.98 -15.28 -19.55
N SER A 62 -5.70 -15.65 -19.43
CA SER A 62 -5.15 -16.10 -18.14
C SER A 62 -4.52 -14.99 -17.29
N LYS A 63 -4.05 -13.90 -17.91
CA LYS A 63 -3.27 -12.85 -17.24
C LYS A 63 -4.14 -11.71 -16.73
N GLU A 64 -5.15 -11.29 -17.49
CA GLU A 64 -6.15 -10.33 -17.00
C GLU A 64 -6.91 -10.88 -15.79
N ASP A 65 -7.28 -12.16 -15.82
CA ASP A 65 -7.88 -12.86 -14.70
C ASP A 65 -6.96 -12.91 -13.47
N CYS A 66 -5.64 -13.01 -13.67
CA CYS A 66 -4.68 -12.98 -12.57
C CYS A 66 -4.63 -11.59 -11.91
N VAL A 67 -4.52 -10.53 -12.71
CA VAL A 67 -4.53 -9.15 -12.22
C VAL A 67 -5.85 -8.83 -11.53
N LYS A 68 -6.98 -9.22 -12.12
CA LYS A 68 -8.32 -9.05 -11.55
C LYS A 68 -8.44 -9.75 -10.20
N ARG A 69 -8.03 -11.02 -10.09
CA ARG A 69 -8.03 -11.76 -8.82
C ARG A 69 -7.15 -11.11 -7.74
N VAL A 70 -6.00 -10.57 -8.12
CA VAL A 70 -5.12 -9.85 -7.17
C VAL A 70 -5.77 -8.56 -6.69
N ILE A 71 -6.40 -7.80 -7.60
CA ILE A 71 -7.15 -6.58 -7.24
C ILE A 71 -8.32 -6.91 -6.33
N GLU A 72 -9.12 -7.93 -6.64
CA GLU A 72 -10.26 -8.39 -5.83
C GLU A 72 -9.81 -8.81 -4.42
N LYS A 73 -8.72 -9.58 -4.32
CA LYS A 73 -8.15 -9.99 -3.03
C LYS A 73 -7.68 -8.80 -2.20
N ASN A 74 -7.05 -7.82 -2.84
CA ASN A 74 -6.58 -6.61 -2.17
C ASN A 74 -7.76 -5.74 -1.71
N ALA A 75 -8.79 -5.57 -2.54
CA ALA A 75 -9.99 -4.82 -2.19
C ALA A 75 -10.69 -5.43 -0.96
N HIS A 76 -10.82 -6.76 -0.93
CA HIS A 76 -11.39 -7.45 0.22
C HIS A 76 -10.52 -7.32 1.49
N GLY A 77 -9.18 -7.34 1.34
CA GLY A 77 -8.26 -7.08 2.44
C GLY A 77 -8.38 -5.66 3.01
N ILE A 78 -8.56 -4.67 2.14
CA ILE A 78 -8.77 -3.26 2.53
C ILE A 78 -10.09 -3.12 3.30
N GLU A 79 -11.18 -3.72 2.80
CA GLU A 79 -12.48 -3.73 3.48
C GLU A 79 -12.38 -4.35 4.88
N THR A 80 -11.73 -5.51 4.99
CA THR A 80 -11.51 -6.18 6.28
C THR A 80 -10.71 -5.31 7.24
N ASN A 81 -9.67 -4.64 6.75
CA ASN A 81 -8.85 -3.73 7.55
C ASN A 81 -9.63 -2.49 7.99
N ALA A 82 -10.47 -1.92 7.12
CA ALA A 82 -11.32 -0.79 7.44
C ALA A 82 -12.31 -1.15 8.57
N ASN A 83 -12.93 -2.33 8.51
CA ASN A 83 -13.81 -2.82 9.57
C ASN A 83 -13.08 -2.99 10.91
N ARG A 84 -11.86 -3.54 10.89
CA ARG A 84 -11.03 -3.69 12.09
C ARG A 84 -10.63 -2.34 12.68
N LEU A 85 -10.28 -1.37 11.83
CA LEU A 85 -9.93 -0.02 12.27
C LEU A 85 -11.14 0.70 12.88
N SER A 86 -12.32 0.59 12.27
CA SER A 86 -13.56 1.14 12.82
C SER A 86 -13.86 0.55 14.21
N HIS A 87 -13.64 -0.75 14.40
CA HIS A 87 -13.80 -1.36 15.72
C HIS A 87 -12.80 -0.81 16.76
N VAL A 88 -11.53 -0.63 16.36
CA VAL A 88 -10.51 0.00 17.22
C VAL A 88 -10.90 1.44 17.58
N GLU A 89 -11.41 2.21 16.63
CA GLU A 89 -11.90 3.57 16.85
C GLU A 89 -13.03 3.60 17.88
N THR A 90 -14.02 2.70 17.76
CA THR A 90 -15.09 2.56 18.77
C THR A 90 -14.53 2.24 20.16
N LEU A 91 -13.55 1.34 20.26
CA LEU A 91 -12.92 1.01 21.55
C LEU A 91 -12.17 2.22 22.14
N LEU A 92 -11.50 3.02 21.32
CA LEU A 92 -10.82 4.23 21.76
C LEU A 92 -11.80 5.31 22.23
N GLU A 93 -12.94 5.46 21.57
CA GLU A 93 -14.02 6.34 22.02
C GLU A 93 -14.58 5.91 23.37
N LEU A 94 -14.85 4.61 23.56
CA LEU A 94 -15.33 4.07 24.83
C LEU A 94 -14.33 4.31 25.97
N ILE A 95 -13.03 4.08 25.73
CA ILE A 95 -11.98 4.36 26.74
C ILE A 95 -11.89 5.85 27.04
N SER A 96 -12.06 6.71 26.02
CA SER A 96 -12.02 8.17 26.21
C SER A 96 -13.22 8.66 27.03
N GLN A 97 -14.41 8.09 26.81
CA GLN A 97 -15.61 8.34 27.62
C GLN A 97 -15.49 7.74 29.03
N GLN A 98 -14.77 6.63 29.20
CA GLN A 98 -14.52 6.05 30.52
C GLN A 98 -13.53 6.88 31.34
N LYS A 99 -12.52 7.49 30.69
CA LYS A 99 -11.61 8.44 31.34
C LYS A 99 -12.32 9.70 31.83
N SER A 100 -13.39 10.16 31.18
CA SER A 100 -14.18 11.29 31.70
C SER A 100 -15.02 10.92 32.94
N HIS A 101 -15.18 9.61 33.23
CA HIS A 101 -15.93 9.13 34.40
C HIS A 101 -15.07 8.85 35.64
N PHE A 102 -13.74 8.85 35.52
CA PHE A 102 -12.81 8.69 36.65
C PHE A 102 -11.92 9.93 36.77
N ASN A 103 -12.48 11.00 37.31
CA ASN A 103 -11.69 12.14 37.77
C ASN A 103 -10.94 11.73 39.05
N PHE A 104 -9.65 11.45 38.93
CA PHE A 104 -8.77 11.32 40.09
C PHE A 104 -8.27 12.71 40.49
N HIS A 105 -8.77 13.23 41.61
CA HIS A 105 -8.13 14.38 42.26
C HIS A 105 -6.84 13.90 42.95
N GLN A 106 -5.70 14.48 42.55
CA GLN A 106 -4.47 14.39 43.33
C GLN A 106 -4.54 15.44 44.44
N GLU A 107 -4.81 15.00 45.67
CA GLU A 107 -4.52 15.81 46.85
C GLU A 107 -3.10 15.49 47.33
N THR A 108 -2.23 16.49 47.25
CA THR A 108 -0.94 16.47 47.97
C THR A 108 -1.20 16.75 49.44
N LEU A 109 -1.08 15.71 50.27
CA LEU A 109 -1.06 15.87 51.72
C LEU A 109 0.23 16.62 52.12
N SER A 110 0.14 17.48 53.13
CA SER A 110 1.25 18.28 53.71
C SER A 110 2.51 17.46 54.06
N SER A 111 2.40 16.13 54.13
CA SER A 111 3.50 15.17 54.35
C SER A 111 4.24 14.74 53.06
N GLY A 112 3.89 15.25 51.87
CA GLY A 112 4.54 14.87 50.60
C GLY A 112 4.17 13.48 50.07
N LYS A 113 3.20 12.79 50.67
CA LYS A 113 2.64 11.53 50.15
C LYS A 113 1.44 11.83 49.26
N VAL A 114 1.47 11.34 48.02
CA VAL A 114 0.36 11.39 47.06
C VAL A 114 -0.57 10.22 47.31
N ARG A 115 -1.86 10.49 47.57
CA ARG A 115 -2.90 9.45 47.66
C ARG A 115 -3.86 9.63 46.50
N ILE A 116 -4.07 8.56 45.73
CA ILE A 116 -5.06 8.52 44.64
C ILE A 116 -6.37 8.01 45.24
N ILE A 117 -7.43 8.81 45.18
CA ILE A 117 -8.78 8.44 45.65
C ILE A 117 -9.71 8.38 44.44
N PRO A 118 -10.34 7.23 44.14
CA PRO A 118 -11.37 7.15 43.12
C PRO A 118 -12.60 7.94 43.57
N HIS A 119 -13.05 8.88 42.74
CA HIS A 119 -14.32 9.56 42.95
C HIS A 119 -15.44 8.72 42.33
N SER A 120 -16.31 8.16 43.17
CA SER A 120 -17.58 7.60 42.74
C SER A 120 -18.61 8.73 42.76
N ASP A 121 -19.22 9.06 41.63
CA ASP A 121 -20.43 9.88 41.62
C ASP A 121 -21.57 9.03 42.18
N GLU A 122 -21.95 9.25 43.44
CA GLU A 122 -23.18 8.70 44.02
C GLU A 122 -24.39 9.42 43.38
N LYS A 123 -25.28 8.63 42.78
CA LYS A 123 -26.68 8.99 42.53
C LYS A 123 -27.59 8.11 43.36
#